data_AF-A0A518BSM7-F1
#
_entry.id   AF-A0A518BSM7-F1
#
_cell.length_a   1.000
_cell.length_b   1.000
_cell.length_c   1.000
_cell.angle_alpha   90.00
_cell.angle_beta   90.00
_cell.angle_gamma   90.00
#
_symmetry.space_group_name_H-M   'P 1'
#
loop_
_entity.id
_entity.type
_entity.pdbx_description
1 polymer ?
#
loop_
_entity_poly.entity_id
_entity_poly.type
_entity_poly.pdbx_seq_one_letter_code
_entity_poly.pdbx_strand_id
1 'polypeptide(L)'
;MLSVLFVNYNSWAELEGALTSLAQQWPLDGGQRELEVVVVDNASPHRDASIEARVEASLARWGGRLVRHARNDGYGGGMNLALEHASGELILVCNPDLLFLPGCIERMARHLDEHPRVGVVSPETFATADRSLRLPTGVVPTLADFVGDTLAALSPRFAHRNSMRRTRQFLPVWSAGPDLEVEMVAGCCFMLRRAVIEEVGFFDERYTLYYEDTDLSLRVRRAGWTIEQVDGAGIVHLYDRSAATDRHAAHARMLHSRRAYFRRWYGPLGAWAHDACLALLRTGWAERRRSKAQDSAVPLGVAAGELSLEIPGPSRRWLVEIAYDPDFLYAAGQIGSGPCWTPCEQVLAELRQPAWLRIIDLDGARPRELVRYRWGVSPG
;
A
#
# COMPACT_ATOMS: atom_id res chain seq x y z
N MET A 1 -15.19 19.98 -9.71
CA MET A 1 -13.73 20.04 -9.99
C MET A 1 -12.99 18.95 -9.20
N LEU A 2 -11.86 18.44 -9.69
CA LEU A 2 -10.99 17.44 -9.02
C LEU A 2 -9.62 18.04 -8.71
N SER A 3 -9.15 17.90 -7.47
CA SER A 3 -7.77 18.24 -7.07
C SER A 3 -6.95 16.98 -6.87
N VAL A 4 -5.78 16.91 -7.52
CA VAL A 4 -4.81 15.83 -7.32
C VAL A 4 -3.67 16.33 -6.45
N LEU A 5 -3.42 15.67 -5.33
CA LEU A 5 -2.44 16.05 -4.34
C LEU A 5 -1.27 15.08 -4.35
N PHE A 6 -0.06 15.61 -4.47
CA PHE A 6 1.18 14.85 -4.32
C PHE A 6 2.03 15.47 -3.21
N VAL A 7 2.68 14.61 -2.42
CA VAL A 7 3.76 15.01 -1.52
C VAL A 7 5.04 14.35 -2.00
N ASN A 8 6.03 15.17 -2.30
CA ASN A 8 7.35 14.75 -2.74
C ASN A 8 8.39 14.96 -1.64
N TYR A 9 9.23 13.96 -1.42
CA TYR A 9 10.44 14.07 -0.61
C TYR A 9 11.55 13.22 -1.24
N ASN A 10 12.46 13.88 -1.97
CA ASN A 10 13.53 13.24 -2.75
C ASN A 10 13.05 12.17 -3.76
N SER A 11 11.85 12.32 -4.34
CA SER A 11 11.29 11.37 -5.33
C SER A 11 10.89 12.09 -6.62
N TRP A 12 11.73 13.02 -7.06
CA TRP A 12 11.44 13.88 -8.20
C TRP A 12 11.26 13.11 -9.52
N ALA A 13 12.07 12.08 -9.76
CA ALA A 13 11.98 11.26 -10.97
C ALA A 13 10.70 10.43 -10.99
N GLU A 14 10.35 9.83 -9.86
CA GLU A 14 9.08 9.11 -9.69
C GLU A 14 7.89 10.05 -9.90
N LEU A 15 7.91 11.23 -9.26
CA LEU A 15 6.87 12.25 -9.42
C LEU A 15 6.68 12.66 -10.89
N GLU A 16 7.76 12.88 -11.63
CA GLU A 16 7.68 13.17 -13.07
C GLU A 16 6.98 12.04 -13.83
N GLY A 17 7.30 10.79 -13.53
CA GLY A 17 6.64 9.62 -14.10
C GLY A 17 5.14 9.56 -13.76
N ALA A 18 4.79 9.81 -12.50
CA ALA A 18 3.40 9.86 -12.05
C ALA A 18 2.60 10.95 -12.77
N LEU A 19 3.15 12.17 -12.87
CA LEU A 19 2.52 13.29 -13.60
C LEU A 19 2.39 12.98 -15.09
N THR A 20 3.39 12.34 -15.69
CA THR A 20 3.31 11.89 -17.09
C THR A 20 2.17 10.89 -17.28
N SER A 21 2.04 9.91 -16.38
CA SER A 21 0.94 8.94 -16.43
C SER A 21 -0.43 9.62 -16.21
N LEU A 22 -0.51 10.60 -15.30
CA LEU A 22 -1.71 11.40 -15.06
C LEU A 22 -2.14 12.14 -16.33
N ALA A 23 -1.20 12.75 -17.05
CA ALA A 23 -1.48 13.46 -18.31
C ALA A 23 -2.01 12.56 -19.42
N GLN A 24 -1.59 11.29 -19.44
CA GLN A 24 -2.10 10.30 -20.40
C GLN A 24 -3.52 9.87 -20.07
N GLN A 25 -3.91 9.91 -18.78
CA GLN A 25 -5.24 9.48 -18.32
C GLN A 25 -6.28 10.60 -18.30
N TRP A 26 -5.86 11.85 -18.14
CA TRP A 26 -6.76 13.00 -18.06
C TRP A 26 -6.39 14.05 -19.12
N PRO A 27 -6.81 13.85 -20.38
CA PRO A 27 -6.55 14.82 -21.43
C PRO A 27 -7.24 16.16 -21.12
N LEU A 28 -6.52 17.26 -21.38
CA LEU A 28 -6.96 18.64 -21.11
C LEU A 28 -8.23 19.01 -21.88
N ASP A 29 -8.40 18.43 -23.06
CA ASP A 29 -9.56 18.59 -23.91
C ASP A 29 -10.42 17.32 -23.81
N GLY A 30 -11.52 17.38 -23.06
CA GLY A 30 -12.51 16.29 -22.99
C GLY A 30 -12.65 15.57 -21.65
N GLY A 31 -11.93 15.99 -20.59
CA GLY A 31 -12.23 15.55 -19.23
C GLY A 31 -13.62 16.02 -18.79
N GLN A 32 -14.40 15.15 -18.12
CA GLN A 32 -15.74 15.52 -17.62
C GLN A 32 -15.70 16.57 -16.49
N ARG A 33 -14.52 16.83 -15.92
CA ARG A 33 -14.31 17.77 -14.81
C ARG A 33 -12.99 18.53 -15.01
N GLU A 34 -12.98 19.79 -14.57
CA GLU A 34 -11.73 20.55 -14.39
C GLU A 34 -10.81 19.82 -13.40
N LEU A 35 -9.52 19.82 -13.71
CA LEU A 35 -8.46 19.19 -12.93
C LEU A 35 -7.47 20.26 -12.48
N GLU A 36 -7.12 20.25 -11.20
CA GLU A 36 -5.95 20.95 -10.69
C GLU A 36 -5.00 19.96 -10.02
N VAL A 37 -3.70 20.25 -10.07
CA VAL A 37 -2.66 19.41 -9.45
C VAL A 37 -1.84 20.24 -8.49
N VAL A 38 -1.78 19.83 -7.23
CA VAL A 38 -0.97 20.46 -6.19
C VAL A 38 0.13 19.49 -5.79
N VAL A 39 1.38 19.92 -5.95
CA VAL A 39 2.55 19.18 -5.50
C VAL A 39 3.16 19.94 -4.33
N VAL A 40 3.39 19.27 -3.21
CA VAL A 40 4.19 19.79 -2.10
C VAL A 40 5.57 19.14 -2.11
N ASP A 41 6.62 19.93 -2.27
CA ASP A 41 7.98 19.52 -1.94
C ASP A 41 8.18 19.65 -0.43
N ASN A 42 8.24 18.51 0.27
CA ASN A 42 8.29 18.41 1.73
C ASN A 42 9.71 18.57 2.28
N ALA A 43 10.38 19.64 1.85
CA ALA A 43 11.77 19.97 2.14
C ALA A 43 12.80 18.92 1.65
N SER A 44 12.74 18.53 0.37
CA SER A 44 13.75 17.64 -0.23
C SER A 44 15.16 18.24 -0.13
N PRO A 45 16.15 17.54 0.49
CA PRO A 45 17.54 17.98 0.53
C PRO A 45 18.26 17.92 -0.82
N HIS A 46 17.85 17.00 -1.71
CA HIS A 46 18.45 16.83 -3.02
C HIS A 46 17.45 17.21 -4.11
N ARG A 47 17.91 18.00 -5.06
CA ARG A 47 17.08 18.63 -6.08
C ARG A 47 17.80 18.63 -7.42
N ASP A 48 17.09 18.19 -8.44
CA ASP A 48 17.51 18.29 -9.83
C ASP A 48 16.67 19.37 -10.50
N ALA A 49 17.31 20.52 -10.80
CA ALA A 49 16.63 21.66 -11.39
C ALA A 49 15.98 21.34 -12.75
N SER A 50 16.51 20.35 -13.49
CA SER A 50 15.93 19.94 -14.77
C SER A 50 14.63 19.17 -14.55
N ILE A 51 14.56 18.28 -13.56
CA ILE A 51 13.34 17.55 -13.21
C ILE A 51 12.30 18.52 -12.64
N GLU A 52 12.71 19.41 -11.74
CA GLU A 52 11.82 20.45 -11.18
C GLU A 52 11.17 21.29 -12.28
N ALA A 53 11.94 21.74 -13.28
CA ALA A 53 11.40 22.52 -14.40
C ALA A 53 10.36 21.73 -15.22
N ARG A 54 10.56 20.42 -15.43
CA ARG A 54 9.59 19.55 -16.14
C ARG A 54 8.34 19.29 -15.31
N VAL A 55 8.48 19.17 -13.99
CA VAL A 55 7.35 19.10 -13.05
C VAL A 55 6.55 20.40 -13.10
N GLU A 56 7.18 21.56 -12.93
CA GLU A 56 6.50 22.87 -12.98
C GLU A 56 5.79 23.08 -14.33
N ALA A 57 6.43 22.73 -15.44
CA ALA A 57 5.82 22.78 -16.77
C ALA A 57 4.61 21.85 -16.91
N SER A 58 4.65 20.66 -16.31
CA SER A 58 3.51 19.73 -16.28
C SER A 58 2.37 20.32 -15.46
N LEU A 59 2.65 20.90 -14.29
CA LEU A 59 1.65 21.50 -13.42
C LEU A 59 0.94 22.70 -14.07
N ALA A 60 1.68 23.54 -14.80
CA ALA A 60 1.11 24.66 -15.52
C ALA A 60 0.00 24.26 -16.51
N ARG A 61 0.06 23.03 -17.05
CA ARG A 61 -0.96 22.49 -17.97
C ARG A 61 -2.33 22.32 -17.29
N TRP A 62 -2.35 22.03 -16.00
CA TRP A 62 -3.57 21.81 -15.20
C TRP A 62 -3.92 23.00 -14.31
N GLY A 63 -3.32 24.18 -14.53
CA GLY A 63 -3.45 25.30 -13.58
C GLY A 63 -2.94 24.97 -12.18
N GLY A 64 -2.11 23.94 -12.07
CA GLY A 64 -1.56 23.41 -10.83
C GLY A 64 -0.41 24.25 -10.28
N ARG A 65 0.12 23.83 -9.13
CA ARG A 65 1.23 24.54 -8.47
C ARG A 65 2.17 23.62 -7.70
N LEU A 66 3.44 24.01 -7.67
CA LEU A 66 4.44 23.44 -6.78
C LEU A 66 4.55 24.33 -5.53
N VAL A 67 4.29 23.74 -4.37
CA VAL A 67 4.40 24.38 -3.06
C VAL A 67 5.66 23.89 -2.38
N ARG A 68 6.48 24.82 -1.89
CA ARG A 68 7.72 24.49 -1.17
C ARG A 68 7.48 24.53 0.34
N HIS A 69 7.59 23.39 1.01
CA HIS A 69 7.49 23.30 2.46
C HIS A 69 8.83 23.69 3.12
N ALA A 70 8.78 24.44 4.21
CA ALA A 70 10.00 24.93 4.89
C ALA A 70 10.76 23.85 5.67
N ARG A 71 10.09 22.75 6.03
CA ARG A 71 10.59 21.60 6.80
C ARG A 71 9.85 20.33 6.42
N ASN A 72 10.34 19.16 6.78
CA ASN A 72 9.61 17.91 6.53
C ASN A 72 8.72 17.58 7.74
N ASP A 73 7.41 17.83 7.61
CA ASP A 73 6.40 17.58 8.66
C ASP A 73 5.74 16.18 8.55
N GLY A 74 6.41 15.25 7.85
CA GLY A 74 5.86 13.93 7.58
C GLY A 74 4.85 13.94 6.43
N TYR A 75 4.31 12.75 6.12
CA TYR A 75 3.40 12.57 4.97
C TYR A 75 2.08 13.34 5.18
N GLY A 76 1.46 13.17 6.35
CA GLY A 76 0.20 13.84 6.69
C GLY A 76 0.31 15.38 6.67
N GLY A 77 1.39 15.95 7.22
CA GLY A 77 1.61 17.40 7.20
C GLY A 77 1.80 17.95 5.78
N GLY A 78 2.58 17.26 4.94
CA GLY A 78 2.71 17.63 3.53
C GLY A 78 1.39 17.56 2.77
N MET A 79 0.56 16.54 3.04
CA MET A 79 -0.74 16.38 2.39
C MET A 79 -1.76 17.42 2.87
N ASN A 80 -1.73 17.77 4.16
CA ASN A 80 -2.53 18.87 4.70
C ASN A 80 -2.17 20.20 4.02
N LEU A 81 -0.87 20.51 3.87
CA LEU A 81 -0.46 21.70 3.12
C LEU A 81 -0.93 21.65 1.65
N ALA A 82 -0.87 20.49 1.00
CA ALA A 82 -1.39 20.35 -0.36
C ALA A 82 -2.89 20.65 -0.43
N LEU A 83 -3.66 20.17 0.56
CA LEU A 83 -5.10 20.39 0.65
C LEU A 83 -5.46 21.88 0.87
N GLU A 84 -4.66 22.64 1.61
CA GLU A 84 -4.87 24.09 1.79
C GLU A 84 -4.83 24.86 0.47
N HIS A 85 -4.09 24.34 -0.51
CA HIS A 85 -3.97 24.91 -1.85
C HIS A 85 -4.94 24.28 -2.87
N ALA A 86 -5.80 23.37 -2.43
CA ALA A 86 -6.74 22.65 -3.28
C ALA A 86 -8.17 23.14 -3.08
N SER A 87 -8.91 23.25 -4.17
CA SER A 87 -10.26 23.81 -4.27
C SER A 87 -11.31 22.84 -4.86
N GLY A 88 -10.90 21.65 -5.30
CA GLY A 88 -11.77 20.62 -5.87
C GLY A 88 -12.74 19.99 -4.88
N GLU A 89 -13.90 19.56 -5.37
CA GLU A 89 -14.95 18.87 -4.57
C GLU A 89 -14.58 17.40 -4.32
N LEU A 90 -13.78 16.84 -5.23
CA LEU A 90 -13.12 15.56 -5.08
C LEU A 90 -11.62 15.81 -4.91
N ILE A 91 -11.02 15.09 -3.98
CA ILE A 91 -9.60 15.13 -3.69
C ILE A 91 -9.03 13.76 -4.02
N LEU A 92 -7.99 13.70 -4.85
CA LEU A 92 -7.24 12.49 -5.14
C LEU A 92 -5.87 12.62 -4.46
N VAL A 93 -5.62 11.75 -3.49
CA VAL A 93 -4.35 11.67 -2.76
C VAL A 93 -3.44 10.70 -3.49
N CYS A 94 -2.20 11.10 -3.76
CA CYS A 94 -1.25 10.31 -4.52
C CYS A 94 0.15 10.34 -3.90
N ASN A 95 0.79 9.18 -3.85
CA ASN A 95 2.24 9.10 -3.74
C ASN A 95 2.93 9.43 -5.08
N PRO A 96 4.20 9.86 -5.06
CA PRO A 96 4.94 10.14 -6.29
C PRO A 96 5.35 8.86 -7.04
N ASP A 97 5.37 7.69 -6.40
CA ASP A 97 5.86 6.43 -6.95
C ASP A 97 4.77 5.53 -7.56
N LEU A 98 3.72 6.13 -8.14
CA LEU A 98 2.63 5.40 -8.80
C LEU A 98 2.45 5.78 -10.27
N LEU A 99 1.88 4.86 -11.05
CA LEU A 99 1.48 5.07 -12.43
C LEU A 99 -0.01 4.73 -12.60
N PHE A 100 -0.78 5.64 -13.19
CA PHE A 100 -2.21 5.40 -13.43
C PHE A 100 -2.44 4.49 -14.64
N LEU A 101 -3.36 3.53 -14.50
CA LEU A 101 -3.83 2.71 -15.62
C LEU A 101 -5.00 3.39 -16.37
N PRO A 102 -5.22 3.02 -17.65
CA PRO A 102 -6.33 3.47 -18.48
C PRO A 102 -7.68 3.62 -17.74
N GLY A 103 -8.18 4.85 -17.64
CA GLY A 103 -9.51 5.17 -17.08
C GLY A 103 -9.61 5.15 -15.56
N CYS A 104 -8.50 4.98 -14.83
CA CYS A 104 -8.48 4.86 -13.37
C CYS A 104 -9.20 6.02 -12.66
N ILE A 105 -8.82 7.25 -12.98
CA ILE A 105 -9.29 8.45 -12.28
C ILE A 105 -10.77 8.71 -12.57
N GLU A 106 -11.18 8.56 -13.83
CA GLU A 106 -12.57 8.77 -14.23
C GLU A 106 -13.50 7.74 -13.58
N ARG A 107 -13.10 6.47 -13.50
CA ARG A 107 -13.88 5.42 -12.82
C ARG A 107 -14.09 5.73 -11.35
N MET A 108 -13.04 6.13 -10.64
CA MET A 108 -13.15 6.52 -9.22
C MET A 108 -14.07 7.74 -9.03
N ALA A 109 -13.91 8.78 -9.86
CA ALA A 109 -14.75 9.97 -9.78
C ALA A 109 -16.23 9.65 -10.05
N ARG A 110 -16.50 8.88 -11.12
CA ARG A 110 -17.85 8.44 -11.47
C ARG A 110 -18.47 7.58 -10.38
N HIS A 111 -17.70 6.69 -9.76
CA HIS A 111 -18.18 5.86 -8.65
C HIS A 111 -18.67 6.71 -7.47
N LEU A 112 -17.92 7.76 -7.12
CA LEU A 112 -18.35 8.72 -6.11
C LEU A 112 -19.56 9.54 -6.58
N ASP A 113 -19.74 9.84 -7.86
CA ASP A 113 -20.95 10.52 -8.32
C ASP A 113 -22.20 9.63 -8.17
N GLU A 114 -22.08 8.36 -8.52
CA GLU A 114 -23.17 7.39 -8.56
C GLU A 114 -23.57 6.85 -7.18
N HIS A 115 -22.66 6.90 -6.20
CA HIS A 115 -22.88 6.31 -4.86
C HIS A 115 -22.73 7.34 -3.74
N PRO A 116 -23.80 8.09 -3.38
CA PRO A 116 -23.75 9.16 -2.38
C PRO A 116 -23.37 8.72 -0.95
N ARG A 117 -23.41 7.42 -0.63
CA ARG A 117 -22.99 6.88 0.68
C ARG A 117 -21.50 6.53 0.74
N VAL A 118 -20.84 6.47 -0.41
CA VAL A 118 -19.40 6.21 -0.51
C VAL A 118 -18.69 7.52 -0.29
N GLY A 119 -17.86 7.55 0.75
CA GLY A 119 -17.07 8.74 1.10
C GLY A 119 -15.68 8.73 0.49
N VAL A 120 -15.12 7.53 0.31
CA VAL A 120 -13.75 7.31 -0.15
C VAL A 120 -13.75 6.12 -1.10
N VAL A 121 -12.99 6.24 -2.19
CA VAL A 121 -12.68 5.13 -3.10
C VAL A 121 -11.18 4.94 -3.25
N SER A 122 -10.74 3.70 -3.46
CA SER A 122 -9.36 3.37 -3.81
C SER A 122 -9.30 2.59 -5.13
N PRO A 123 -8.20 2.71 -5.89
CA PRO A 123 -7.97 1.85 -7.04
C PRO A 123 -7.49 0.45 -6.61
N GLU A 124 -7.62 -0.51 -7.50
CA GLU A 124 -6.83 -1.73 -7.48
C GLU A 124 -5.34 -1.38 -7.60
N THR A 125 -4.53 -1.85 -6.66
CA THR A 125 -3.09 -1.58 -6.67
C THR A 125 -2.33 -2.79 -7.19
N PHE A 126 -1.55 -2.62 -8.25
CA PHE A 126 -0.70 -3.65 -8.82
C PHE A 126 0.77 -3.41 -8.49
N ALA A 127 1.52 -4.47 -8.25
CA ALA A 127 2.97 -4.41 -8.09
C ALA A 127 3.70 -4.31 -9.44
N THR A 128 3.05 -4.69 -10.54
CA THR A 128 3.63 -4.75 -11.88
C THR A 128 2.73 -4.13 -12.94
N ALA A 129 3.32 -3.67 -14.05
CA ALA A 129 2.59 -2.99 -15.12
C ALA A 129 1.67 -3.92 -15.91
N ASP A 130 2.00 -5.22 -15.96
CA ASP A 130 1.17 -6.26 -16.58
C ASP A 130 -0.02 -6.68 -15.72
N ARG A 131 -0.17 -6.12 -14.51
CA ARG A 131 -1.27 -6.37 -13.57
C ARG A 131 -1.35 -7.82 -13.07
N SER A 132 -0.26 -8.58 -13.18
CA SER A 132 -0.20 -9.97 -12.74
C SER A 132 -0.22 -10.11 -11.21
N LEU A 133 0.39 -9.16 -10.50
CA LEU A 133 0.45 -9.14 -9.03
C LEU A 133 -0.34 -7.98 -8.45
N ARG A 134 -1.31 -8.30 -7.58
CA ARG A 134 -2.12 -7.33 -6.83
C ARG A 134 -1.57 -7.14 -5.43
N LEU A 135 -1.40 -5.90 -5.00
CA LEU A 135 -1.10 -5.58 -3.60
C LEU A 135 -2.38 -5.66 -2.76
N PRO A 136 -2.27 -6.07 -1.48
CA PRO A 136 -3.42 -6.11 -0.59
C PRO A 136 -3.82 -4.69 -0.20
N THR A 137 -5.08 -4.52 0.19
CA THR A 137 -5.50 -3.30 0.88
C THR A 137 -4.98 -3.28 2.31
N GLY A 138 -5.06 -2.13 2.97
CA GLY A 138 -4.87 -2.08 4.41
C GLY A 138 -6.01 -2.80 5.16
N VAL A 139 -5.74 -3.18 6.40
CA VAL A 139 -6.74 -3.63 7.38
C VAL A 139 -6.54 -2.78 8.60
N VAL A 140 -7.64 -2.30 9.19
CA VAL A 140 -7.55 -1.50 10.39
C VAL A 140 -7.02 -2.38 11.54
N PRO A 141 -5.79 -2.13 12.03
CA PRO A 141 -5.19 -3.01 13.02
C PRO A 141 -5.91 -2.84 14.36
N THR A 142 -6.36 -3.96 14.92
CA THR A 142 -6.88 -3.98 16.28
C THR A 142 -5.80 -4.22 17.32
N LEU A 143 -6.09 -3.93 18.58
CA LEU A 143 -5.19 -4.29 19.68
C LEU A 143 -4.95 -5.82 19.75
N ALA A 144 -5.98 -6.61 19.43
CA ALA A 144 -5.87 -8.06 19.38
C ALA A 144 -4.98 -8.53 18.20
N ASP A 145 -5.09 -7.89 17.03
CA ASP A 145 -4.21 -8.16 15.89
C ASP A 145 -2.75 -7.86 16.25
N PHE A 146 -2.49 -6.71 16.88
CA PHE A 146 -1.14 -6.32 17.27
C PHE A 146 -0.50 -7.24 18.31
N VAL A 147 -1.27 -7.66 19.33
CA VAL A 147 -0.83 -8.69 20.28
C VAL A 147 -0.62 -10.02 19.55
N GLY A 148 -1.49 -10.37 18.61
CA GLY A 148 -1.36 -11.53 17.73
C GLY A 148 -0.06 -11.51 16.94
N ASP A 149 0.27 -10.42 16.26
CA ASP A 149 1.51 -10.25 15.51
C ASP A 149 2.75 -10.36 16.42
N THR A 150 2.65 -9.86 17.64
CA THR A 150 3.70 -10.03 18.65
C THR A 150 3.91 -11.51 19.00
N LEU A 151 2.84 -12.28 19.17
CA LEU A 151 2.92 -13.73 19.43
C LEU A 151 3.38 -14.52 18.19
N ALA A 152 3.01 -14.07 16.98
CA ALA A 152 3.48 -14.62 15.71
C ALA A 152 5.00 -14.57 15.62
N ALA A 153 5.61 -13.43 15.95
CA ALA A 153 7.05 -13.24 15.96
C ALA A 153 7.81 -14.17 16.93
N LEU A 154 7.10 -14.84 17.85
CA LEU A 154 7.67 -15.74 18.86
C LEU A 154 7.35 -17.23 18.61
N SER A 155 6.50 -17.55 17.62
CA SER A 155 6.03 -18.91 17.40
C SER A 155 5.73 -19.16 15.91
N PRO A 156 6.51 -20.01 15.21
CA PRO A 156 6.27 -20.28 13.78
C PRO A 156 4.86 -20.84 13.50
N ARG A 157 4.28 -21.60 14.44
CA ARG A 157 2.89 -22.09 14.33
C ARG A 157 1.89 -20.94 14.36
N PHE A 158 2.10 -19.96 15.24
CA PHE A 158 1.22 -18.81 15.35
C PHE A 158 1.41 -17.86 14.16
N ALA A 159 2.65 -17.66 13.72
CA ALA A 159 2.99 -16.93 12.51
C ALA A 159 2.27 -17.50 11.28
N HIS A 160 2.38 -18.80 11.04
CA HIS A 160 1.68 -19.45 9.94
C HIS A 160 0.15 -19.30 10.05
N ARG A 161 -0.43 -19.51 11.25
CA ARG A 161 -1.87 -19.33 11.47
C ARG A 161 -2.34 -17.90 11.16
N ASN A 162 -1.60 -16.91 11.64
CA ASN A 162 -1.93 -15.50 11.45
C ASN A 162 -1.74 -15.07 9.99
N SER A 163 -0.68 -15.56 9.34
CA SER A 163 -0.42 -15.38 7.92
C SER A 163 -1.54 -15.96 7.04
N MET A 164 -2.02 -17.19 7.32
CA MET A 164 -3.16 -17.77 6.62
C MET A 164 -4.49 -17.05 6.92
N ARG A 165 -4.63 -16.42 8.10
CA ARG A 165 -5.78 -15.55 8.39
C ARG A 165 -5.76 -14.32 7.47
N ARG A 166 -4.61 -13.66 7.31
CA ARG A 166 -4.44 -12.51 6.39
C ARG A 166 -4.73 -12.90 4.94
N THR A 167 -4.20 -14.03 4.47
CA THR A 167 -4.53 -14.55 3.12
C THR A 167 -6.03 -14.64 2.89
N ARG A 168 -6.79 -15.17 3.87
CA ARG A 168 -8.25 -15.27 3.74
C ARG A 168 -8.92 -13.91 3.70
N GLN A 169 -8.39 -12.94 4.45
CA GLN A 169 -8.91 -11.58 4.47
C GLN A 169 -8.67 -10.84 3.15
N PHE A 170 -7.51 -11.07 2.51
CA PHE A 170 -7.14 -10.43 1.24
C PHE A 170 -7.55 -11.20 -0.02
N LEU A 171 -8.07 -12.42 0.13
CA LEU A 171 -8.52 -13.22 -1.02
C LEU A 171 -9.54 -12.49 -1.91
N PRO A 172 -10.52 -11.72 -1.36
CA PRO A 172 -11.41 -10.90 -2.19
C PRO A 172 -10.67 -9.80 -2.98
N VAL A 173 -9.62 -9.19 -2.42
CA VAL A 173 -8.82 -8.13 -3.08
C VAL A 173 -8.03 -8.69 -4.26
N TRP A 174 -7.46 -9.89 -4.10
CA TRP A 174 -6.71 -10.56 -5.17
C TRP A 174 -7.60 -11.25 -6.20
N SER A 175 -8.88 -11.40 -5.89
CA SER A 175 -9.86 -11.87 -6.86
C SER A 175 -10.27 -10.69 -7.73
N ALA A 176 -10.12 -10.81 -9.05
CA ALA A 176 -10.81 -9.90 -9.95
C ALA A 176 -12.32 -10.04 -9.73
N GLY A 177 -13.06 -8.93 -9.69
CA GLY A 177 -14.45 -8.95 -9.25
C GLY A 177 -15.07 -7.56 -9.15
N PRO A 178 -16.31 -7.47 -8.63
CA PRO A 178 -17.01 -6.19 -8.53
C PRO A 178 -16.33 -5.26 -7.50
N ASP A 179 -16.81 -4.01 -7.46
CA ASP A 179 -16.46 -3.06 -6.41
C ASP A 179 -16.58 -3.71 -5.02
N LEU A 180 -15.60 -3.44 -4.16
CA LEU A 180 -15.43 -4.13 -2.88
C LEU A 180 -15.41 -3.11 -1.74
N GLU A 181 -16.31 -3.24 -0.77
CA GLU A 181 -16.18 -2.49 0.49
C GLU A 181 -14.93 -2.97 1.25
N VAL A 182 -14.09 -2.01 1.63
CA VAL A 182 -12.84 -2.26 2.34
C VAL A 182 -12.83 -1.54 3.70
N GLU A 183 -12.02 -2.04 4.63
CA GLU A 183 -11.93 -1.45 5.97
C GLU A 183 -11.16 -0.13 5.96
N MET A 184 -10.16 0.00 5.07
CA MET A 184 -9.35 1.21 4.92
C MET A 184 -8.73 1.29 3.53
N VAL A 185 -8.39 2.51 3.13
CA VAL A 185 -7.55 2.77 1.96
C VAL A 185 -6.07 2.66 2.33
N ALA A 186 -5.24 2.32 1.34
CA ALA A 186 -3.80 2.53 1.46
C ALA A 186 -3.50 4.01 1.19
N GLY A 187 -2.66 4.63 2.02
CA GLY A 187 -2.26 6.03 1.83
C GLY A 187 -1.56 6.32 0.49
N CYS A 188 -1.22 5.33 -0.32
CA CYS A 188 -0.55 5.55 -1.61
C CYS A 188 -1.46 6.18 -2.68
N CYS A 189 -2.75 5.83 -2.73
CA CYS A 189 -3.68 6.37 -3.70
C CYS A 189 -5.14 6.16 -3.28
N PHE A 190 -5.89 7.25 -3.12
CA PHE A 190 -7.34 7.20 -2.90
C PHE A 190 -8.02 8.52 -3.26
N MET A 191 -9.28 8.45 -3.66
CA MET A 191 -10.11 9.62 -3.93
C MET A 191 -11.19 9.76 -2.86
N LEU A 192 -11.41 10.96 -2.36
CA LEU A 192 -12.45 11.24 -1.37
C LEU A 192 -13.16 12.56 -1.65
N ARG A 193 -14.38 12.69 -1.11
CA ARG A 193 -15.14 13.94 -1.18
C ARG A 193 -14.55 14.97 -0.22
N ARG A 194 -14.54 16.23 -0.63
CA ARG A 194 -14.27 17.35 0.28
C ARG A 194 -15.25 17.37 1.45
N ALA A 195 -16.52 17.05 1.22
CA ALA A 195 -17.53 16.98 2.29
C ALA A 195 -17.15 15.98 3.40
N VAL A 196 -16.51 14.86 3.06
CA VAL A 196 -16.01 13.90 4.05
C VAL A 196 -14.88 14.53 4.86
N ILE A 197 -13.96 15.24 4.20
CA ILE A 197 -12.87 15.95 4.87
C ILE A 197 -13.41 17.04 5.81
N GLU A 198 -14.41 17.80 5.39
CA GLU A 198 -15.06 18.84 6.21
C GLU A 198 -15.74 18.26 7.46
N GLU A 199 -16.29 17.05 7.36
CA GLU A 199 -16.95 16.37 8.47
C GLU A 199 -15.96 15.74 9.45
N VAL A 200 -14.97 14.99 8.95
CA VAL A 200 -14.11 14.16 9.81
C VAL A 200 -12.68 14.67 9.97
N GLY A 201 -12.29 15.72 9.24
CA GLY A 201 -10.91 16.20 9.09
C GLY A 201 -10.09 15.36 8.11
N PHE A 202 -8.91 15.86 7.73
CA PHE A 202 -8.00 15.15 6.81
C PHE A 202 -6.97 14.30 7.59
N PHE A 203 -5.67 14.44 7.34
CA PHE A 203 -4.66 13.68 8.08
C PHE A 203 -4.35 14.31 9.43
N ASP A 204 -4.19 13.47 10.45
CA ASP A 204 -3.82 13.89 11.80
C ASP A 204 -2.29 13.89 11.95
N GLU A 205 -1.70 15.08 12.09
CA GLU A 205 -0.24 15.29 12.08
C GLU A 205 0.50 14.66 13.26
N ARG A 206 -0.22 14.10 14.25
CA ARG A 206 0.38 13.23 15.27
C ARG A 206 1.03 11.98 14.66
N TYR A 207 0.60 11.59 13.46
CA TYR A 207 1.17 10.48 12.70
C TYR A 207 2.24 11.00 11.73
N THR A 208 3.50 10.93 12.17
CA THR A 208 4.63 11.42 11.36
C THR A 208 4.90 10.59 10.10
N LEU A 209 4.59 9.30 10.15
CA LEU A 209 4.69 8.35 9.03
C LEU A 209 3.90 7.08 9.37
N TYR A 210 3.05 6.64 8.45
CA TYR A 210 2.08 5.55 8.61
C TYR A 210 1.06 5.79 9.73
N TYR A 211 -0.09 5.11 9.64
CA TYR A 211 -1.26 5.24 10.51
C TYR A 211 -2.11 6.50 10.32
N GLU A 212 -1.64 7.50 9.56
CA GLU A 212 -2.47 8.65 9.16
C GLU A 212 -3.68 8.22 8.30
N ASP A 213 -3.47 7.30 7.37
CA ASP A 213 -4.48 6.70 6.49
C ASP A 213 -5.41 5.75 7.26
N THR A 214 -4.86 5.03 8.22
CA THR A 214 -5.59 4.13 9.11
C THR A 214 -6.54 4.92 10.01
N ASP A 215 -6.06 6.01 10.62
CA ASP A 215 -6.88 6.90 11.45
C ASP A 215 -7.96 7.61 10.64
N LEU A 216 -7.62 8.10 9.44
CA LEU A 216 -8.58 8.70 8.52
C LEU A 216 -9.68 7.70 8.15
N SER A 217 -9.31 6.50 7.73
CA SER A 217 -10.27 5.45 7.35
C SER A 217 -11.23 5.09 8.50
N LEU A 218 -10.70 4.98 9.73
CA LEU A 218 -11.52 4.76 10.91
C LEU A 218 -12.50 5.91 11.19
N ARG A 219 -12.05 7.16 11.05
CA ARG A 219 -12.92 8.33 11.23
C ARG A 219 -14.02 8.38 10.19
N VAL A 220 -13.68 8.16 8.91
CA VAL A 220 -14.64 8.08 7.79
C VAL A 220 -15.72 7.02 8.09
N ARG A 221 -15.32 5.80 8.45
CA ARG A 221 -16.26 4.72 8.77
C ARG A 221 -17.11 5.03 10.00
N ARG A 222 -16.55 5.66 11.03
CA ARG A 222 -17.32 6.06 12.24
C ARG A 222 -18.34 7.17 11.97
N ALA A 223 -18.12 8.00 10.96
CA ALA A 223 -19.09 8.97 10.47
C ALA A 223 -20.20 8.35 9.60
N GLY A 224 -20.12 7.05 9.31
CA GLY A 224 -21.14 6.31 8.56
C GLY A 224 -20.91 6.24 7.05
N TRP A 225 -19.78 6.76 6.56
CA TRP A 225 -19.36 6.65 5.17
C TRP A 225 -18.77 5.27 4.86
N THR A 226 -19.01 4.76 3.65
CA THR A 226 -18.34 3.56 3.15
C THR A 226 -17.03 3.91 2.43
N ILE A 227 -16.11 2.94 2.45
CA ILE A 227 -14.84 2.99 1.73
C ILE A 227 -14.84 1.81 0.76
N GLU A 228 -14.62 2.06 -0.52
CA GLU A 228 -14.77 1.03 -1.56
C GLU A 228 -13.55 1.00 -2.49
N GLN A 229 -13.06 -0.19 -2.81
CA GLN A 229 -12.14 -0.39 -3.91
C GLN A 229 -12.94 -0.54 -5.21
N VAL A 230 -12.62 0.26 -6.23
CA VAL A 230 -13.38 0.33 -7.49
C VAL A 230 -12.76 -0.61 -8.53
N ASP A 231 -13.59 -1.50 -9.10
CA ASP A 231 -13.17 -2.44 -10.14
C ASP A 231 -12.79 -1.72 -11.44
N GLY A 232 -11.72 -2.19 -12.07
CA GLY A 232 -11.17 -1.61 -13.28
C GLY A 232 -10.53 -0.23 -13.12
N ALA A 233 -10.57 0.37 -11.93
CA ALA A 233 -9.75 1.52 -11.59
C ALA A 233 -8.41 1.03 -11.05
N GLY A 234 -7.35 1.11 -11.84
CA GLY A 234 -6.05 0.49 -11.49
C GLY A 234 -4.89 1.46 -11.42
N ILE A 235 -3.94 1.18 -10.53
CA ILE A 235 -2.61 1.82 -10.52
C ILE A 235 -1.50 0.77 -10.43
N VAL A 236 -0.31 1.13 -10.89
CA VAL A 236 0.93 0.38 -10.59
C VAL A 236 1.67 1.15 -9.51
N HIS A 237 2.00 0.51 -8.40
CA HIS A 237 2.77 1.12 -7.32
C HIS A 237 4.21 0.61 -7.35
N LEU A 238 5.17 1.50 -7.61
CA LEU A 238 6.60 1.20 -7.71
C LEU A 238 7.19 1.07 -6.30
N TYR A 239 6.89 -0.05 -5.64
CA TYR A 239 7.07 -0.26 -4.20
C TYR A 239 8.49 0.05 -3.68
N ASP A 240 8.56 0.74 -2.53
CA ASP A 240 9.78 1.03 -1.75
C ASP A 240 10.85 1.87 -2.48
N ARG A 241 10.47 2.71 -3.46
CA ARG A 241 11.39 3.67 -4.09
C ARG A 241 11.51 4.98 -3.31
N SER A 242 10.41 5.52 -2.78
CA SER A 242 10.42 6.79 -2.04
C SER A 242 10.83 6.68 -0.57
N ALA A 243 10.58 5.53 0.08
CA ALA A 243 10.90 5.30 1.49
C ALA A 243 12.35 4.82 1.73
N ALA A 244 13.14 4.61 0.67
CA ALA A 244 14.46 3.98 0.73
C ALA A 244 15.57 4.87 1.32
N THR A 245 15.33 6.17 1.51
CA THR A 245 16.38 7.14 1.90
C THR A 245 16.85 7.01 3.36
N ASP A 246 15.99 6.61 4.30
CA ASP A 246 16.38 6.28 5.68
C ASP A 246 15.39 5.32 6.36
N ARG A 247 15.65 4.01 6.22
CA ARG A 247 14.80 2.95 6.78
C ARG A 247 14.75 2.96 8.32
N HIS A 248 15.82 3.39 8.99
CA HIS A 248 15.86 3.40 10.45
C HIS A 248 15.00 4.53 11.01
N ALA A 249 15.12 5.75 10.46
CA ALA A 249 14.28 6.87 10.84
C ALA A 249 12.81 6.60 10.47
N ALA A 250 12.54 6.03 9.30
CA ALA A 250 11.19 5.64 8.90
C ALA A 250 10.57 4.64 9.87
N HIS A 251 11.32 3.61 10.29
CA HIS A 251 10.87 2.66 11.30
C HIS A 251 10.58 3.36 12.64
N ALA A 252 11.47 4.23 13.12
CA ALA A 252 11.27 4.95 14.38
C ALA A 252 10.01 5.83 14.35
N ARG A 253 9.77 6.54 13.25
CA ARG A 253 8.54 7.33 13.01
C ARG A 253 7.30 6.44 12.99
N MET A 254 7.35 5.30 12.30
CA MET A 254 6.25 4.31 12.29
C MET A 254 5.91 3.84 13.71
N LEU A 255 6.90 3.51 14.54
CA LEU A 255 6.66 3.07 15.92
C LEU A 255 6.02 4.17 16.78
N HIS A 256 6.43 5.43 16.58
CA HIS A 256 5.82 6.58 17.23
C HIS A 256 4.34 6.72 16.82
N SER A 257 4.07 6.73 15.51
CA SER A 257 2.71 6.82 14.95
C SER A 257 1.82 5.68 15.44
N ARG A 258 2.32 4.44 15.43
CA ARG A 258 1.58 3.26 15.91
C ARG A 258 1.21 3.37 17.39
N ARG A 259 2.14 3.85 18.22
CA ARG A 259 1.86 4.08 19.64
C ARG A 259 0.79 5.17 19.83
N ALA A 260 0.87 6.25 19.07
CA ALA A 260 -0.13 7.32 19.09
C ALA A 260 -1.52 6.80 18.66
N TYR A 261 -1.57 5.93 17.65
CA TYR A 261 -2.79 5.27 17.18
C TYR A 261 -3.41 4.42 18.29
N PHE A 262 -2.65 3.50 18.90
CA PHE A 262 -3.19 2.67 19.98
C PHE A 262 -3.60 3.50 21.20
N ARG A 263 -2.88 4.59 21.51
CA ARG A 263 -3.29 5.53 22.56
C ARG A 263 -4.63 6.20 22.25
N ARG A 264 -4.84 6.65 21.01
CA ARG A 264 -6.05 7.35 20.57
C ARG A 264 -7.29 6.45 20.58
N TRP A 265 -7.16 5.24 20.04
CA TRP A 265 -8.30 4.36 19.79
C TRP A 265 -8.56 3.33 20.90
N TYR A 266 -7.57 3.03 21.74
CA TYR A 266 -7.65 2.05 22.84
C TYR A 266 -7.22 2.64 24.20
N GLY A 267 -7.06 3.96 24.27
CA GLY A 267 -6.72 4.68 25.50
C GLY A 267 -5.33 4.34 26.06
N PRO A 268 -5.11 4.62 27.36
CA PRO A 268 -3.84 4.33 28.02
C PRO A 268 -3.41 2.86 27.96
N LEU A 269 -4.38 1.94 28.00
CA LEU A 269 -4.12 0.51 27.93
C LEU A 269 -3.54 0.10 26.58
N GLY A 270 -4.03 0.68 25.47
CA GLY A 270 -3.48 0.43 24.14
C GLY A 270 -2.02 0.85 24.01
N ALA A 271 -1.68 2.04 24.49
CA ALA A 271 -0.30 2.53 24.50
C ALA A 271 0.62 1.66 25.37
N TRP A 272 0.14 1.26 26.55
CA TRP A 272 0.88 0.36 27.43
C TRP A 272 1.11 -1.01 26.79
N ALA A 273 0.08 -1.60 26.18
CA ALA A 273 0.19 -2.89 25.49
C ALA A 273 1.16 -2.82 24.30
N HIS A 274 1.14 -1.72 23.53
CA HIS A 274 2.13 -1.44 22.50
C HIS A 274 3.56 -1.48 23.05
N ASP A 275 3.82 -0.73 24.13
CA ASP A 275 5.14 -0.64 24.73
C ASP A 275 5.59 -1.98 25.35
N ALA A 276 4.67 -2.70 25.98
CA ALA A 276 4.93 -4.03 26.56
C ALA A 276 5.28 -5.07 25.50
N CYS A 277 4.56 -5.11 24.38
CA CYS A 277 4.87 -5.99 23.24
C CYS A 277 6.26 -5.67 22.65
N LEU A 278 6.59 -4.40 22.46
CA LEU A 278 7.93 -4.01 21.99
C LEU A 278 9.02 -4.39 22.99
N ALA A 279 8.80 -4.19 24.29
CA ALA A 279 9.75 -4.58 25.33
C ALA A 279 9.98 -6.10 25.31
N LEU A 280 8.92 -6.90 25.17
CA LEU A 280 9.01 -8.36 25.05
C LEU A 280 9.87 -8.77 23.85
N LEU A 281 9.61 -8.19 22.67
CA LEU A 281 10.33 -8.50 21.43
C LEU A 281 11.81 -8.10 21.46
N ARG A 282 12.22 -7.22 22.38
CA ARG A 282 13.62 -6.81 22.60
C ARG A 282 14.35 -7.69 23.61
N THR A 283 13.68 -8.64 24.26
CA THR A 283 14.34 -9.57 25.17
C THR A 283 15.21 -10.56 24.39
N GLY A 284 16.37 -10.96 24.95
CA GLY A 284 17.20 -11.99 24.34
C GLY A 284 16.51 -13.36 24.21
N TRP A 285 15.46 -13.61 25.01
CA TRP A 285 14.60 -14.78 24.85
C TRP A 285 13.78 -14.71 23.55
N ALA A 286 13.17 -13.57 23.26
CA ALA A 286 12.38 -13.35 22.05
C ALA A 286 13.25 -13.42 20.79
N GLU A 287 14.44 -12.82 20.84
CA GLU A 287 15.40 -12.82 19.74
C GLU A 287 15.83 -14.26 19.35
N ARG A 288 16.16 -15.10 20.35
CA ARG A 288 16.47 -16.53 20.14
C ARG A 288 15.29 -17.35 19.60
N ARG A 289 14.06 -16.92 19.87
CA ARG A 289 12.84 -17.57 19.37
C ARG A 289 12.54 -17.17 17.92
N ARG A 290 12.74 -15.89 17.58
CA ARG A 290 12.45 -15.34 16.25
C ARG A 290 13.26 -15.99 15.15
N SER A 291 14.56 -16.23 15.36
CA SER A 291 15.43 -16.87 14.36
C SER A 291 14.88 -18.24 13.91
N LYS A 292 14.41 -19.06 14.85
CA LYS A 292 13.88 -20.40 14.58
C LYS A 292 12.57 -20.40 13.79
N ALA A 293 11.83 -19.29 13.74
CA ALA A 293 10.56 -19.22 13.03
C ALA A 293 10.74 -19.12 11.50
N GLN A 294 11.92 -18.71 11.03
CA GLN A 294 12.17 -18.32 9.63
C GLN A 294 12.73 -19.46 8.75
N ASP A 295 13.06 -20.62 9.33
CA ASP A 295 13.90 -21.67 8.70
C ASP A 295 13.16 -22.75 7.88
N SER A 296 11.86 -22.61 7.61
CA SER A 296 11.05 -23.67 6.98
C SER A 296 10.90 -23.59 5.46
N ALA A 297 11.47 -22.58 4.81
CA ALA A 297 11.27 -22.33 3.38
C ALA A 297 12.29 -23.07 2.50
N VAL A 298 11.82 -23.63 1.38
CA VAL A 298 12.66 -24.31 0.39
C VAL A 298 13.50 -23.26 -0.37
N PRO A 299 14.84 -23.39 -0.47
CA PRO A 299 15.63 -22.49 -1.30
C PRO A 299 15.17 -22.56 -2.76
N LEU A 300 14.90 -21.40 -3.36
CA LEU A 300 14.53 -21.29 -4.76
C LEU A 300 15.68 -20.65 -5.54
N GLY A 301 16.40 -21.49 -6.30
CA GLY A 301 17.41 -21.06 -7.26
C GLY A 301 16.81 -21.00 -8.67
N VAL A 302 17.30 -20.06 -9.49
CA VAL A 302 16.94 -19.99 -10.92
C VAL A 302 18.03 -20.66 -11.74
N ALA A 303 17.65 -21.63 -12.55
CA ALA A 303 18.46 -22.03 -13.70
C ALA A 303 18.11 -21.09 -14.86
N ALA A 304 19.05 -20.21 -15.24
CA ALA A 304 19.05 -19.50 -16.53
C ALA A 304 17.80 -18.65 -16.90
N GLY A 305 17.30 -17.80 -15.99
CA GLY A 305 16.38 -16.71 -16.34
C GLY A 305 14.89 -17.07 -16.50
N GLU A 306 14.53 -18.36 -16.48
CA GLU A 306 13.14 -18.81 -16.49
C GLU A 306 12.78 -19.43 -15.13
N LEU A 307 11.99 -18.72 -14.33
CA LEU A 307 11.37 -19.31 -13.15
C LEU A 307 10.01 -19.88 -13.56
N SER A 308 9.84 -21.19 -13.42
CA SER A 308 8.53 -21.83 -13.56
C SER A 308 8.33 -22.78 -12.38
N LEU A 309 7.28 -22.56 -11.61
CA LEU A 309 6.96 -23.37 -10.43
C LEU A 309 5.80 -24.31 -10.77
N GLU A 310 6.03 -25.61 -10.61
CA GLU A 310 4.95 -26.60 -10.65
C GLU A 310 4.03 -26.42 -9.44
N ILE A 311 2.72 -26.47 -9.66
CA ILE A 311 1.71 -26.40 -8.62
C ILE A 311 1.59 -27.79 -7.99
N PRO A 312 1.88 -27.96 -6.69
CA PRO A 312 1.84 -29.29 -6.08
C PRO A 312 0.43 -29.87 -6.02
N GLY A 313 0.30 -31.13 -6.43
CA GLY A 313 -0.95 -31.90 -6.31
C GLY A 313 -2.00 -31.58 -7.37
N PRO A 314 -3.27 -31.99 -7.17
CA PRO A 314 -4.32 -31.89 -8.19
C PRO A 314 -4.98 -30.50 -8.28
N SER A 315 -4.39 -29.49 -7.65
CA SER A 315 -4.99 -28.16 -7.51
C SER A 315 -5.19 -27.51 -8.87
N ARG A 316 -6.45 -27.22 -9.21
CA ARG A 316 -6.87 -26.55 -10.44
C ARG A 316 -6.82 -25.04 -10.30
N ARG A 317 -7.12 -24.51 -9.11
CA ARG A 317 -7.05 -23.09 -8.78
C ARG A 317 -6.08 -22.85 -7.63
N TRP A 318 -5.23 -21.86 -7.79
CA TRP A 318 -4.17 -21.55 -6.83
C TRP A 318 -3.99 -20.05 -6.66
N LEU A 319 -3.33 -19.68 -5.56
CA LEU A 319 -2.84 -18.34 -5.27
C LEU A 319 -1.33 -18.42 -5.05
N VAL A 320 -0.59 -17.56 -5.74
CA VAL A 320 0.83 -17.28 -5.42
C VAL A 320 0.89 -15.99 -4.64
N GLU A 321 1.49 -16.04 -3.46
CA GLU A 321 1.81 -14.85 -2.67
C GLU A 321 3.31 -14.59 -2.68
N ILE A 322 3.70 -13.33 -2.82
CA ILE A 322 5.08 -12.84 -2.77
C ILE A 322 5.20 -11.78 -1.70
N ALA A 323 6.16 -11.92 -0.78
CA ALA A 323 6.42 -10.94 0.27
C ALA A 323 7.91 -10.79 0.57
N TYR A 324 8.29 -9.63 1.12
CA TYR A 324 9.63 -9.38 1.66
C TYR A 324 9.71 -9.59 3.18
N ASP A 325 8.65 -10.14 3.77
CA ASP A 325 8.58 -10.53 5.16
C ASP A 325 8.21 -12.04 5.24
N PRO A 326 8.90 -12.85 6.05
CA PRO A 326 8.67 -14.30 6.15
C PRO A 326 7.28 -14.68 6.68
N ASP A 327 6.58 -13.76 7.34
CA ASP A 327 5.21 -13.94 7.82
C ASP A 327 4.16 -13.48 6.79
N PHE A 328 4.59 -13.08 5.59
CA PHE A 328 3.72 -12.59 4.51
C PHE A 328 2.87 -11.39 4.94
N LEU A 329 3.52 -10.41 5.59
CA LEU A 329 2.93 -9.09 5.81
C LEU A 329 2.94 -8.32 4.48
N TYR A 330 1.79 -7.76 4.10
CA TYR A 330 1.58 -7.01 2.85
C TYR A 330 1.99 -7.79 1.58
N ALA A 331 1.71 -9.10 1.55
CA ALA A 331 2.06 -9.95 0.42
C ALA A 331 1.29 -9.55 -0.85
N ALA A 332 1.98 -9.44 -1.98
CA ALA A 332 1.34 -9.35 -3.29
C ALA A 332 0.77 -10.71 -3.68
N GLY A 333 -0.41 -10.76 -4.29
CA GLY A 333 -1.10 -11.99 -4.66
C GLY A 333 -1.42 -12.08 -6.15
N GLN A 334 -1.30 -13.27 -6.71
CA GLN A 334 -1.81 -13.64 -8.04
C GLN A 334 -2.65 -14.91 -7.95
N ILE A 335 -3.92 -14.82 -8.35
CA ILE A 335 -4.77 -16.00 -8.53
C ILE A 335 -4.61 -16.53 -9.94
N GLY A 336 -4.49 -17.84 -10.08
CA GLY A 336 -4.41 -18.50 -11.37
C GLY A 336 -4.95 -19.92 -11.34
N SER A 337 -4.77 -20.60 -12.46
CA SER A 337 -5.19 -21.99 -12.66
C SER A 337 -4.22 -22.73 -13.57
N GLY A 338 -4.18 -24.06 -13.46
CA GLY A 338 -3.31 -24.91 -14.26
C GLY A 338 -2.10 -25.45 -13.48
N PRO A 339 -1.22 -26.20 -14.14
CA PRO A 339 -0.20 -27.02 -13.48
C PRO A 339 1.06 -26.26 -13.08
N CYS A 340 1.25 -25.04 -13.58
CA CYS A 340 2.43 -24.23 -13.28
C CYS A 340 2.07 -22.75 -13.08
N TRP A 341 2.95 -22.04 -12.38
CA TRP A 341 2.99 -20.59 -12.35
C TRP A 341 4.33 -20.12 -12.89
N THR A 342 4.26 -19.21 -13.86
CA THR A 342 5.42 -18.53 -14.44
C THR A 342 5.23 -17.03 -14.21
N PRO A 343 6.02 -16.38 -13.34
CA PRO A 343 6.01 -14.93 -13.22
C PRO A 343 6.42 -14.28 -14.54
N CYS A 344 5.87 -13.11 -14.83
CA CYS A 344 6.34 -12.33 -15.96
C CYS A 344 7.77 -11.81 -15.72
N GLU A 345 8.42 -11.38 -16.79
CA GLU A 345 9.78 -10.84 -16.76
C GLU A 345 9.93 -9.68 -15.76
N GLN A 346 8.92 -8.81 -15.65
CA GLN A 346 8.95 -7.69 -14.72
C GLN A 346 8.95 -8.15 -13.25
N VAL A 347 8.11 -9.13 -12.90
CA VAL A 347 8.11 -9.71 -11.55
C VAL A 347 9.48 -10.27 -11.20
N LEU A 348 10.12 -10.96 -12.15
CA LEU A 348 11.48 -11.50 -11.96
C LEU A 348 12.54 -10.42 -11.81
N ALA A 349 12.47 -9.36 -12.62
CA ALA A 349 13.41 -8.24 -12.55
C ALA A 349 13.30 -7.44 -11.24
N GLU A 350 12.09 -7.37 -10.66
CA GLU A 350 11.82 -6.62 -9.43
C GLU A 350 11.88 -7.48 -8.15
N LEU A 351 12.09 -8.79 -8.28
CA LEU A 351 12.19 -9.74 -7.17
C LEU A 351 13.49 -9.55 -6.36
N ARG A 352 13.40 -8.69 -5.34
CA ARG A 352 14.50 -8.40 -4.41
C ARG A 352 14.85 -9.59 -3.52
N GLN A 353 16.09 -9.61 -3.03
CA GLN A 353 16.58 -10.64 -2.12
C GLN A 353 16.79 -10.07 -0.70
N PRO A 354 16.39 -10.79 0.36
CA PRO A 354 15.57 -12.00 0.34
C PRO A 354 14.10 -11.70 0.04
N ALA A 355 13.41 -12.63 -0.62
CA ALA A 355 11.95 -12.65 -0.74
C ALA A 355 11.40 -14.04 -0.42
N TRP A 356 10.13 -14.09 -0.05
CA TRP A 356 9.39 -15.32 0.24
C TRP A 356 8.25 -15.45 -0.75
N LEU A 357 8.09 -16.66 -1.28
CA LEU A 357 6.96 -17.03 -2.12
C LEU A 357 6.24 -18.20 -1.50
N ARG A 358 4.94 -18.30 -1.69
CA ARG A 358 4.21 -19.54 -1.37
C ARG A 358 3.07 -19.76 -2.34
N ILE A 359 2.72 -21.03 -2.50
CA ILE A 359 1.60 -21.48 -3.33
C ILE A 359 0.51 -21.98 -2.39
N ILE A 360 -0.71 -21.50 -2.62
CA ILE A 360 -1.89 -21.81 -1.82
C ILE A 360 -2.95 -22.45 -2.72
N ASP A 361 -3.47 -23.59 -2.28
CA ASP A 361 -4.59 -24.30 -2.87
C ASP A 361 -5.89 -23.57 -2.53
N LEU A 362 -6.68 -23.26 -3.57
CA LEU A 362 -7.98 -22.59 -3.47
C LEU A 362 -9.17 -23.50 -3.84
N ASP A 363 -8.94 -24.77 -4.19
CA ASP A 363 -10.03 -25.69 -4.57
C ASP A 363 -10.81 -26.20 -3.34
N GLY A 364 -10.15 -26.25 -2.19
CA GLY A 364 -10.76 -26.65 -0.93
C GLY A 364 -11.67 -25.58 -0.32
N ALA A 365 -12.52 -26.00 0.63
CA ALA A 365 -13.39 -25.08 1.38
C ALA A 365 -12.62 -24.00 2.18
N ARG A 366 -11.33 -24.22 2.43
CA ARG A 366 -10.44 -23.25 3.08
C ARG A 366 -9.10 -23.22 2.34
N PRO A 367 -8.51 -22.03 2.12
CA PRO A 367 -7.18 -21.92 1.56
C PRO A 367 -6.16 -22.70 2.39
N ARG A 368 -5.26 -23.43 1.71
CA ARG A 368 -4.21 -24.25 2.32
C ARG A 368 -2.87 -24.00 1.64
N GLU A 369 -1.85 -23.67 2.42
CA GLU A 369 -0.47 -23.55 1.93
C GLU A 369 0.03 -24.93 1.47
N LEU A 370 0.48 -25.01 0.21
CA LEU A 370 1.04 -26.21 -0.39
C LEU A 370 2.56 -26.27 -0.20
N VAL A 371 3.23 -25.15 -0.48
CA VAL A 371 4.67 -25.04 -0.44
C VAL A 371 5.08 -23.58 -0.23
N ARG A 372 6.23 -23.40 0.40
CA ARG A 372 6.86 -22.11 0.67
C ARG A 372 8.31 -22.12 0.23
N TYR A 373 8.71 -21.06 -0.46
CA TYR A 373 10.02 -20.86 -1.03
C TYR A 373 10.71 -19.62 -0.44
N ARG A 374 12.04 -19.65 -0.44
CA ARG A 374 12.90 -18.50 -0.14
C ARG A 374 13.78 -18.19 -1.34
N TRP A 375 13.59 -17.00 -1.88
CA TRP A 375 14.34 -16.48 -3.01
C TRP A 375 15.66 -15.86 -2.58
N GLY A 376 16.71 -16.07 -3.39
CA GLY A 376 18.03 -15.46 -3.18
C GLY A 376 18.93 -16.20 -2.19
N VAL A 377 18.72 -17.51 -2.03
CA VAL A 377 19.60 -18.37 -1.22
C VAL A 377 20.17 -19.45 -2.12
N SER A 378 21.48 -19.46 -2.32
CA SER A 378 22.16 -20.58 -2.98
C SER A 378 21.88 -21.86 -2.18
N PRO A 379 21.54 -22.99 -2.83
CA PRO A 379 21.54 -24.27 -2.12
C PRO A 379 22.95 -24.48 -1.57
N GLY A 380 23.04 -24.53 -0.23
CA GLY A 380 24.31 -24.66 0.51
C GLY A 380 24.89 -26.07 0.44
#